data_AF-A0A2I4F682-F1
#
_entry.id   AF-A0A2I4F682-F1
#
_cell.length_a   1.000
_cell.length_b   1.000
_cell.length_c   1.000
_cell.angle_alpha   90.00
_cell.angle_beta   90.00
_cell.angle_gamma   90.00
#
_symmetry.space_group_name_H-M   'P 1'
#
loop_
_entity.id
_entity.type
_entity.pdbx_description
1 polymer ?
#
loop_
_entity_poly.entity_id
_entity_poly.type
_entity_poly.pdbx_seq_one_letter_code
_entity_poly.pdbx_strand_id
1 'polypeptide(L)'
;MKAGFEVVQGALDMIQPHEPWDIYQPAAVGFPTPTSFNPFLVKPIIENRCLNMERNELSDWVEQITRQLIEDLPEATGSDHHHHVLHSETKSQDNNIVASFSGEFRPRKAPKRSHFDTIGNELQWSNVEPHHVYDHGMNKGLNRVDEHGLTLITQLLECAVAISVDNLGEAHRMLLELTQTGSPYGISCAERVVAYFAMAMSSRVINSWLGTCSPLVNYKSIHGAFQVFNNVSPFIKFAHFTSNQAILEAFHRRDRVHILDLDIMQGLQWPALFHILATRMEGPPHVRMTGMGKSMEMLLETGKQLANFAKRLGMSFEFHPIARKFGEIDASMVQVRRGETLAVHWLQHSLYDATGPDWKTMRLLKELSPSITTLVEQDISHGGSFLDRFVGSLHYYSTLFDSLGANLPIDDPNRHRVEHCLLHREINNIMAIGGPARSGEDKFRHWKMELARNCFVQMPMSGNSMAQAQLILNMFPPAHGYSLVEGDGTLRLGWKDTSLYTASAWTFNASSR
;
A
#
# COMPACT_ATOMS: atom_id res chain seq x y z
N MET A 1 63.32 -3.39 -49.94
CA MET A 1 62.28 -4.07 -49.13
C MET A 1 60.99 -3.33 -49.47
N LYS A 2 59.98 -3.87 -50.16
CA LYS A 2 59.35 -5.21 -50.13
C LYS A 2 58.94 -5.60 -48.70
N ALA A 3 57.68 -5.90 -48.39
CA ALA A 3 56.48 -5.98 -49.26
C ALA A 3 55.17 -5.61 -48.50
N GLY A 4 54.04 -5.58 -49.23
CA GLY A 4 52.68 -5.54 -48.69
C GLY A 4 51.86 -6.75 -49.17
N PHE A 5 50.54 -6.56 -49.37
CA PHE A 5 49.48 -7.55 -49.70
C PHE A 5 49.05 -8.41 -48.49
N GLU A 6 47.83 -8.36 -47.93
CA GLU A 6 46.46 -8.40 -48.49
C GLU A 6 45.95 -9.84 -48.83
N VAL A 7 44.62 -10.01 -48.68
CA VAL A 7 43.70 -11.04 -49.24
C VAL A 7 43.53 -12.44 -48.58
N VAL A 8 42.25 -12.89 -48.61
CA VAL A 8 41.67 -14.27 -48.65
C VAL A 8 41.11 -14.91 -47.36
N GLN A 9 39.84 -15.32 -47.46
CA GLN A 9 39.04 -16.15 -46.54
C GLN A 9 39.50 -17.63 -46.52
N GLY A 10 39.30 -18.31 -45.39
CA GLY A 10 39.36 -19.78 -45.29
C GLY A 10 38.20 -20.34 -44.45
N ALA A 11 37.55 -21.40 -44.94
CA ALA A 11 36.50 -22.15 -44.23
C ALA A 11 37.13 -23.22 -43.28
N LEU A 12 36.42 -24.02 -42.48
CA LEU A 12 35.06 -24.58 -42.62
C LEU A 12 34.53 -25.13 -41.26
N ASP A 13 33.21 -25.03 -41.04
CA ASP A 13 32.28 -25.79 -40.15
C ASP A 13 32.74 -26.36 -38.78
N MET A 14 31.95 -26.28 -37.69
CA MET A 14 30.67 -27.00 -37.53
C MET A 14 29.79 -26.51 -36.35
N ILE A 15 28.53 -26.97 -36.35
CA ILE A 15 27.45 -26.87 -35.32
C ILE A 15 26.70 -25.52 -35.31
N GLN A 16 25.43 -25.58 -35.72
CA GLN A 16 24.43 -24.51 -35.67
C GLN A 16 23.38 -24.78 -34.58
N PRO A 17 22.75 -23.75 -33.99
CA PRO A 17 21.39 -23.83 -33.47
C PRO A 17 20.36 -23.47 -34.56
N HIS A 18 19.31 -24.26 -34.72
CA HIS A 18 18.25 -24.03 -35.72
C HIS A 18 17.11 -23.14 -35.20
N GLU A 19 16.80 -22.09 -35.97
CA GLU A 19 15.45 -21.62 -36.27
C GLU A 19 15.13 -22.00 -37.75
N PRO A 20 13.89 -21.88 -38.29
CA PRO A 20 12.78 -21.03 -37.83
C PRO A 20 11.37 -21.67 -37.77
N TRP A 21 10.43 -20.81 -37.39
CA TRP A 21 8.97 -20.82 -37.52
C TRP A 21 8.36 -21.52 -38.74
N ASP A 22 7.14 -22.06 -38.56
CA ASP A 22 6.14 -22.16 -39.63
C ASP A 22 4.70 -21.94 -39.09
N ILE A 23 3.75 -21.71 -39.98
CA ILE A 23 2.46 -21.03 -39.73
C ILE A 23 1.29 -22.01 -39.71
N TYR A 24 0.38 -21.87 -38.73
CA TYR A 24 -1.00 -22.40 -38.83
C TYR A 24 -2.05 -21.35 -38.44
N GLN A 25 -3.06 -21.22 -39.30
CA GLN A 25 -4.21 -20.35 -39.10
C GLN A 25 -5.25 -21.02 -38.18
N PRO A 26 -5.89 -20.31 -37.24
CA PRO A 26 -7.09 -20.82 -36.59
C PRO A 26 -8.29 -20.70 -37.54
N ALA A 27 -8.90 -21.83 -37.89
CA ALA A 27 -10.18 -21.86 -38.60
C ALA A 27 -11.30 -21.28 -37.72
N ALA A 28 -12.32 -20.70 -38.37
CA ALA A 28 -13.40 -20.01 -37.65
C ALA A 28 -14.27 -20.99 -36.83
N VAL A 29 -14.33 -20.75 -35.52
CA VAL A 29 -15.32 -21.35 -34.60
C VAL A 29 -16.05 -20.20 -33.90
N GLY A 30 -17.37 -20.21 -33.94
CA GLY A 30 -18.21 -19.12 -33.45
C GLY A 30 -18.25 -19.00 -31.92
N PHE A 31 -18.56 -17.81 -31.43
CA PHE A 31 -18.84 -17.56 -30.01
C PHE A 31 -20.03 -18.39 -29.53
N PRO A 32 -19.91 -19.17 -28.43
CA PRO A 32 -21.06 -19.66 -27.70
C PRO A 32 -21.81 -18.49 -27.06
N THR A 33 -23.14 -18.49 -27.14
CA THR A 33 -23.99 -17.57 -26.36
C THR A 33 -23.95 -17.93 -24.87
N PRO A 34 -24.17 -16.96 -23.97
CA PRO A 34 -24.13 -17.21 -22.53
C PRO A 34 -25.33 -18.03 -22.08
N THR A 35 -25.10 -19.30 -21.73
CA THR A 35 -26.06 -20.11 -20.97
C THR A 35 -26.06 -19.71 -19.49
N SER A 36 -27.21 -19.79 -18.85
CA SER A 36 -27.43 -19.32 -17.48
C SER A 36 -26.66 -20.15 -16.45
N PHE A 37 -25.74 -19.52 -15.73
CA PHE A 37 -25.16 -20.11 -14.51
C PHE A 37 -26.20 -20.15 -13.39
N ASN A 38 -26.41 -21.34 -12.81
CA ASN A 38 -27.35 -21.58 -11.72
C ASN A 38 -26.58 -21.58 -10.38
N PRO A 39 -26.81 -20.61 -9.46
CA PRO A 39 -25.87 -20.30 -8.38
C PRO A 39 -26.09 -21.13 -7.08
N PHE A 40 -26.41 -22.42 -7.18
CA PHE A 40 -26.63 -23.28 -6.01
C PHE A 40 -25.97 -24.66 -6.13
N LEU A 41 -24.68 -24.73 -5.75
CA LEU A 41 -24.00 -25.99 -5.41
C LEU A 41 -22.79 -25.72 -4.49
N VAL A 42 -23.08 -25.45 -3.22
CA VAL A 42 -22.08 -25.29 -2.16
C VAL A 42 -21.39 -26.63 -1.92
N LYS A 43 -20.09 -26.72 -2.18
CA LYS A 43 -19.26 -27.82 -1.65
C LYS A 43 -19.04 -27.59 -0.14
N PRO A 44 -19.00 -28.66 0.68
CA PRO A 44 -18.77 -28.51 2.12
C PRO A 44 -17.43 -27.83 2.38
N ILE A 45 -17.48 -26.71 3.10
CA ILE A 45 -16.29 -25.99 3.56
C ILE A 45 -15.68 -26.81 4.71
N ILE A 46 -14.39 -27.14 4.60
CA ILE A 46 -13.61 -27.56 5.78
C ILE A 46 -13.39 -26.29 6.61
N GLU A 47 -13.87 -26.27 7.85
CA GLU A 47 -13.77 -25.11 8.72
C GLU A 47 -12.30 -24.82 9.10
N ASN A 48 -11.63 -23.93 8.36
CA ASN A 48 -10.39 -23.31 8.80
C ASN A 48 -10.71 -22.36 9.97
N ARG A 49 -10.73 -22.90 11.19
CA ARG A 49 -11.01 -22.20 12.44
C ARG A 49 -9.84 -21.31 12.90
N CYS A 50 -9.56 -20.25 12.14
CA CYS A 50 -8.87 -19.07 12.68
C CYS A 50 -9.86 -18.28 13.57
N LEU A 51 -10.23 -18.86 14.72
CA LEU A 51 -11.21 -18.27 15.64
C LEU A 51 -10.54 -17.24 16.57
N ASN A 52 -11.14 -16.05 16.63
CA ASN A 52 -11.03 -15.06 17.70
C ASN A 52 -9.62 -14.53 18.03
N MET A 53 -8.97 -13.85 17.07
CA MET A 53 -8.09 -12.72 17.41
C MET A 53 -8.89 -11.42 17.43
N GLU A 54 -9.62 -11.16 18.53
CA GLU A 54 -10.42 -9.93 18.74
C GLU A 54 -9.56 -8.65 18.89
N ARG A 55 -8.23 -8.77 18.76
CA ARG A 55 -7.25 -7.70 18.97
C ARG A 55 -6.09 -7.81 17.97
N ASN A 56 -5.37 -6.71 17.71
CA ASN A 56 -4.25 -6.69 16.75
C ASN A 56 -2.91 -7.07 17.41
N GLU A 57 -2.90 -8.17 18.19
CA GLU A 57 -1.86 -8.44 19.19
C GLU A 57 -0.43 -8.44 18.63
N LEU A 58 -0.23 -8.88 17.38
CA LEU A 58 1.07 -8.79 16.70
C LEU A 58 1.52 -7.34 16.46
N SER A 59 0.64 -6.45 15.98
CA SER A 59 0.98 -5.04 15.77
C SER A 59 1.12 -4.29 17.10
N ASP A 60 0.20 -4.53 18.05
CA ASP A 60 0.25 -3.96 19.41
C ASP A 60 1.57 -4.33 20.11
N TRP A 61 1.99 -5.59 20.02
CA TRP A 61 3.24 -6.09 20.60
C TRP A 61 4.48 -5.56 19.87
N VAL A 62 4.48 -5.49 18.53
CA VAL A 62 5.57 -4.86 17.78
C VAL A 62 5.70 -3.38 18.20
N GLU A 63 4.61 -2.68 18.55
CA GLU A 63 4.69 -1.29 19.02
C GLU A 63 5.38 -1.23 20.38
N GLN A 64 4.95 -2.09 21.31
CA GLN A 64 5.47 -2.13 22.67
C GLN A 64 6.95 -2.50 22.71
N ILE A 65 7.36 -3.54 21.97
CA ILE A 65 8.77 -3.95 21.89
C ILE A 65 9.61 -2.93 21.14
N THR A 66 9.08 -2.32 20.07
CA THR A 66 9.80 -1.25 19.35
C THR A 66 10.04 -0.04 20.26
N ARG A 67 9.03 0.40 21.01
CA ARG A 67 9.18 1.49 21.98
C ARG A 67 10.26 1.17 23.00
N GLN A 68 10.23 -0.03 23.58
CA GLN A 68 11.25 -0.46 24.53
C GLN A 68 12.65 -0.49 23.90
N LEU A 69 12.82 -1.05 22.70
CA LEU A 69 14.12 -1.08 22.01
C LEU A 69 14.62 0.29 21.55
N ILE A 70 13.73 1.28 21.37
CA ILE A 70 14.09 2.68 21.13
C ILE A 70 14.50 3.38 22.43
N GLU A 71 13.86 3.06 23.55
CA GLU A 71 14.20 3.57 24.88
C GLU A 71 15.50 2.95 25.45
N ASP A 72 15.82 1.70 25.08
CA ASP A 72 17.06 0.99 25.46
C ASP A 72 18.27 1.32 24.53
N LEU A 73 18.09 2.09 23.45
CA LEU A 73 19.20 2.55 22.61
C LEU A 73 20.00 3.67 23.31
N PRO A 74 21.35 3.58 23.39
CA PRO A 74 22.15 4.61 24.04
C PRO A 74 22.07 5.94 23.27
N GLU A 75 21.82 7.04 23.99
CA GLU A 75 21.76 8.38 23.40
C GLU A 75 23.02 8.67 22.57
N ALA A 76 22.83 8.92 21.27
CA ALA A 76 23.92 9.31 20.38
C ALA A 76 24.49 10.65 20.86
N THR A 77 25.72 10.64 21.35
CA THR A 77 26.35 11.78 22.04
C THR A 77 26.24 13.06 21.23
N GLY A 78 25.45 14.02 21.72
CA GLY A 78 25.20 15.28 21.04
C GLY A 78 26.49 16.05 20.77
N SER A 79 26.70 16.46 19.52
CA SER A 79 27.81 17.34 19.15
C SER A 79 27.51 18.76 19.63
N ASP A 80 27.91 19.09 20.85
CA ASP A 80 27.79 20.43 21.42
C ASP A 80 28.47 21.46 20.51
N HIS A 81 27.69 22.39 19.95
CA HIS A 81 28.20 23.56 19.24
C HIS A 81 27.65 24.81 19.93
N HIS A 82 28.45 25.34 20.85
CA HIS A 82 28.16 26.55 21.61
C HIS A 82 27.91 27.75 20.69
N HIS A 83 26.64 28.13 20.52
CA HIS A 83 26.29 29.48 20.10
C HIS A 83 26.18 30.38 21.35
N HIS A 84 27.17 31.25 21.53
CA HIS A 84 27.20 32.24 22.61
C HIS A 84 25.99 33.18 22.53
N VAL A 85 25.16 33.17 23.58
CA VAL A 85 24.19 34.24 23.83
C VAL A 85 24.92 35.41 24.48
N LEU A 86 24.96 36.55 23.78
CA LEU A 86 25.29 37.84 24.40
C LEU A 86 24.00 38.44 24.96
N HIS A 87 23.88 38.50 26.29
CA HIS A 87 22.82 39.25 26.95
C HIS A 87 23.05 40.76 26.79
N SER A 88 22.02 41.47 26.35
CA SER A 88 21.81 42.88 26.69
C SER A 88 20.53 42.99 27.52
N GLU A 89 20.66 43.44 28.77
CA GLU A 89 19.51 43.77 29.59
C GLU A 89 18.89 45.10 29.14
N THR A 90 17.56 45.17 29.11
CA THR A 90 16.85 46.44 29.26
C THR A 90 15.55 46.23 30.02
N LYS A 91 15.41 46.90 31.16
CA LYS A 91 14.23 46.82 32.03
C LYS A 91 13.17 47.82 31.57
N SER A 92 11.92 47.37 31.52
CA SER A 92 10.75 48.23 31.71
C SER A 92 9.72 47.51 32.57
N GLN A 93 8.98 48.27 33.37
CA GLN A 93 7.87 47.80 34.21
C GLN A 93 6.59 48.48 33.71
N ASP A 94 5.45 47.81 33.72
CA ASP A 94 4.23 48.37 34.34
C ASP A 94 3.04 47.38 34.42
N ASN A 95 2.77 46.94 35.65
CA ASN A 95 1.48 46.90 36.36
C ASN A 95 0.13 46.45 35.72
N ASN A 96 -0.51 45.48 36.40
CA ASN A 96 -1.97 45.20 36.52
C ASN A 96 -2.70 44.60 35.29
N ILE A 97 -3.81 43.83 35.40
CA ILE A 97 -4.88 43.71 36.41
C ILE A 97 -5.15 42.23 36.84
N VAL A 98 -5.87 42.05 37.96
CA VAL A 98 -6.12 40.80 38.72
C VAL A 98 -7.24 39.89 38.19
N ALA A 99 -6.97 38.56 38.14
CA ALA A 99 -7.87 37.42 38.38
C ALA A 99 -7.03 36.11 38.36
N SER A 100 -7.36 34.95 38.96
CA SER A 100 -8.24 34.55 40.09
C SER A 100 -7.80 33.13 40.56
N PHE A 101 -8.31 32.59 41.68
CA PHE A 101 -7.71 31.41 42.37
C PHE A 101 -8.62 30.19 42.63
N SER A 102 -7.96 29.02 42.72
CA SER A 102 -8.30 27.79 43.51
C SER A 102 -9.38 26.81 43.03
N GLY A 103 -9.10 25.50 43.16
CA GLY A 103 -10.11 24.43 43.03
C GLY A 103 -9.63 22.99 42.76
N GLU A 104 -8.74 22.41 43.59
CA GLU A 104 -8.54 20.94 43.57
C GLU A 104 -9.76 20.18 44.13
N PHE A 105 -10.05 18.95 43.67
CA PHE A 105 -10.35 17.79 44.55
C PHE A 105 -10.50 16.46 43.79
N ARG A 106 -10.16 15.33 44.45
CA ARG A 106 -10.33 13.94 43.97
C ARG A 106 -11.70 13.33 44.35
N PRO A 107 -12.27 12.42 43.55
CA PRO A 107 -13.31 11.48 43.99
C PRO A 107 -12.76 10.23 44.73
N ARG A 108 -13.63 9.53 45.49
CA ARG A 108 -13.37 8.24 46.18
C ARG A 108 -14.25 7.10 45.63
N LYS A 109 -14.00 5.85 46.06
CA LYS A 109 -14.69 4.60 45.64
C LYS A 109 -15.89 4.20 46.55
N ALA A 110 -16.63 3.17 46.09
CA ALA A 110 -17.55 2.26 46.81
C ALA A 110 -19.02 2.75 46.97
N PRO A 111 -20.04 1.86 47.24
CA PRO A 111 -19.97 0.43 47.64
C PRO A 111 -20.91 -0.55 46.87
N LYS A 112 -21.06 -1.81 47.39
CA LYS A 112 -21.99 -2.89 46.94
C LYS A 112 -22.80 -3.46 48.14
N ARG A 113 -24.06 -3.88 47.92
CA ARG A 113 -24.89 -4.95 48.58
C ARG A 113 -26.41 -4.65 48.38
N SER A 114 -27.40 -5.53 48.57
CA SER A 114 -27.50 -6.88 49.20
C SER A 114 -28.52 -7.82 48.51
N HIS A 115 -28.60 -9.09 48.97
CA HIS A 115 -29.59 -10.13 48.62
C HIS A 115 -30.97 -9.95 49.29
N PHE A 116 -31.99 -10.64 48.76
CA PHE A 116 -33.01 -11.40 49.52
C PHE A 116 -33.68 -12.46 48.63
N ASP A 117 -34.25 -13.50 49.23
CA ASP A 117 -34.73 -14.77 48.62
C ASP A 117 -36.08 -15.18 49.29
N THR A 118 -36.86 -16.24 49.00
CA THR A 118 -36.66 -17.58 48.36
C THR A 118 -38.04 -18.21 47.97
N ILE A 119 -38.07 -19.36 47.25
CA ILE A 119 -39.23 -20.29 46.95
C ILE A 119 -40.20 -19.80 45.83
N GLY A 120 -40.63 -20.60 44.84
CA GLY A 120 -40.21 -21.95 44.40
C GLY A 120 -41.36 -22.86 43.90
N ASN A 121 -41.21 -23.54 42.74
CA ASN A 121 -41.84 -24.85 42.45
C ASN A 121 -41.18 -25.58 41.26
N GLU A 122 -41.54 -26.85 41.05
CA GLU A 122 -40.83 -27.84 40.23
C GLU A 122 -41.11 -27.81 38.70
N LEU A 123 -40.16 -28.29 37.90
CA LEU A 123 -40.36 -29.46 37.03
C LEU A 123 -39.02 -30.05 36.54
N GLN A 124 -39.00 -31.36 36.26
CA GLN A 124 -37.78 -32.18 36.20
C GLN A 124 -37.59 -32.83 34.81
N TRP A 125 -36.41 -32.68 34.18
CA TRP A 125 -36.01 -33.46 33.00
C TRP A 125 -34.56 -33.97 33.12
N SER A 126 -34.45 -35.29 33.25
CA SER A 126 -33.31 -36.19 32.95
C SER A 126 -31.89 -35.62 32.77
N ASN A 127 -30.96 -36.12 33.58
CA ASN A 127 -29.51 -36.02 33.36
C ASN A 127 -29.10 -36.63 32.01
N VAL A 128 -28.25 -35.92 31.27
CA VAL A 128 -27.34 -36.48 30.26
C VAL A 128 -25.95 -35.91 30.56
N GLU A 129 -24.93 -36.76 30.67
CA GLU A 129 -23.57 -36.32 30.99
C GLU A 129 -22.96 -35.55 29.82
N PRO A 130 -22.34 -34.37 30.04
CA PRO A 130 -21.55 -33.72 29.02
C PRO A 130 -20.24 -34.49 28.83
N HIS A 131 -20.11 -35.23 27.73
CA HIS A 131 -18.82 -35.82 27.35
C HIS A 131 -17.78 -34.71 27.13
N HIS A 132 -16.83 -34.60 28.06
CA HIS A 132 -15.67 -33.72 27.93
C HIS A 132 -14.76 -34.20 26.79
N VAL A 133 -14.98 -33.66 25.59
CA VAL A 133 -14.05 -33.80 24.46
C VAL A 133 -12.83 -32.91 24.72
N TYR A 134 -11.62 -33.45 24.50
CA TYR A 134 -10.36 -32.85 24.94
C TYR A 134 -9.88 -31.68 24.04
N ASP A 135 -10.24 -30.44 24.39
CA ASP A 135 -9.74 -29.23 23.70
C ASP A 135 -8.33 -28.75 24.14
N HIS A 136 -7.68 -29.47 25.06
CA HIS A 136 -6.34 -29.13 25.56
C HIS A 136 -5.20 -29.38 24.57
N GLY A 137 -5.46 -30.03 23.43
CA GLY A 137 -4.46 -30.28 22.39
C GLY A 137 -4.23 -29.07 21.47
N MET A 138 -5.30 -28.50 20.92
CA MET A 138 -5.20 -27.48 19.85
C MET A 138 -4.71 -26.13 20.38
N ASN A 139 -5.23 -25.67 21.52
CA ASN A 139 -4.77 -24.43 22.17
C ASN A 139 -3.26 -24.47 22.52
N LYS A 140 -2.71 -25.65 22.86
CA LYS A 140 -1.25 -25.82 23.06
C LYS A 140 -0.43 -25.83 21.76
N GLY A 141 -1.06 -26.10 20.62
CA GLY A 141 -0.45 -25.96 19.30
C GLY A 141 -0.39 -24.49 18.89
N LEU A 142 -1.51 -23.77 19.01
CA LEU A 142 -1.64 -22.37 18.61
C LEU A 142 -0.66 -21.47 19.37
N ASN A 143 -0.68 -21.48 20.71
CA ASN A 143 0.22 -20.69 21.54
C ASN A 143 1.71 -20.88 21.19
N ARG A 144 2.12 -22.07 20.72
CA ARG A 144 3.50 -22.35 20.30
C ARG A 144 3.86 -21.77 18.93
N VAL A 145 2.90 -21.68 18.02
CA VAL A 145 3.05 -20.99 16.74
C VAL A 145 3.21 -19.49 16.97
N ASP A 146 2.50 -18.94 17.96
CA ASP A 146 2.59 -17.54 18.35
C ASP A 146 3.92 -17.25 19.09
N GLU A 147 4.28 -18.04 20.11
CA GLU A 147 5.59 -17.98 20.80
C GLU A 147 6.76 -18.02 19.80
N HIS A 148 6.67 -18.87 18.76
CA HIS A 148 7.68 -18.95 17.72
C HIS A 148 7.72 -17.69 16.85
N GLY A 149 6.56 -17.18 16.41
CA GLY A 149 6.47 -15.93 15.64
C GLY A 149 7.04 -14.71 16.38
N LEU A 150 6.74 -14.59 17.68
CA LEU A 150 7.29 -13.52 18.53
C LEU A 150 8.81 -13.65 18.70
N THR A 151 9.33 -14.88 18.85
CA THR A 151 10.77 -15.14 18.89
C THR A 151 11.45 -14.70 17.59
N LEU A 152 10.88 -15.07 16.44
CA LEU A 152 11.39 -14.70 15.11
C LEU A 152 11.40 -13.19 14.88
N ILE A 153 10.36 -12.45 15.32
CA ILE A 153 10.34 -10.98 15.20
C ILE A 153 11.38 -10.35 16.14
N THR A 154 11.60 -10.89 17.34
CA THR A 154 12.64 -10.41 18.26
C THR A 154 14.03 -10.50 17.62
N GLN A 155 14.36 -11.65 17.02
CA GLN A 155 15.61 -11.85 16.27
C GLN A 155 15.72 -10.95 15.03
N LEU A 156 14.60 -10.64 14.37
CA LEU A 156 14.56 -9.70 13.25
C LEU A 156 14.85 -8.25 13.70
N LEU A 157 14.34 -7.84 14.87
CA LEU A 157 14.61 -6.54 15.50
C LEU A 157 16.09 -6.41 15.91
N GLU A 158 16.66 -7.44 16.55
CA GLU A 158 18.10 -7.52 16.87
C GLU A 158 18.95 -7.36 15.60
N CYS A 159 18.56 -8.03 14.52
CA CYS A 159 19.22 -7.89 13.22
C CYS A 159 19.04 -6.48 12.61
N ALA A 160 17.88 -5.83 12.79
CA ALA A 160 17.67 -4.47 12.31
C ALA A 160 18.55 -3.45 13.07
N VAL A 161 18.75 -3.64 14.37
CA VAL A 161 19.71 -2.87 15.18
C VAL A 161 21.14 -3.12 14.70
N ALA A 162 21.55 -4.37 14.47
CA ALA A 162 22.90 -4.66 13.95
C ALA A 162 23.18 -4.01 12.58
N ILE A 163 22.18 -3.94 11.69
CA ILE A 163 22.27 -3.20 10.42
C ILE A 163 22.32 -1.69 10.63
N SER A 164 21.61 -1.13 11.63
CA SER A 164 21.59 0.32 11.86
C SER A 164 22.92 0.86 12.40
N VAL A 165 23.68 0.05 13.13
CA VAL A 165 25.04 0.36 13.63
C VAL A 165 26.17 -0.16 12.73
N ASP A 166 25.87 -0.51 11.48
CA ASP A 166 26.79 -1.03 10.46
C ASP A 166 27.58 -2.31 10.84
N ASN A 167 27.09 -3.09 11.82
CA ASN A 167 27.62 -4.40 12.16
C ASN A 167 27.12 -5.47 11.17
N LEU A 168 27.47 -5.29 9.90
CA LEU A 168 26.96 -6.09 8.78
C LEU A 168 27.35 -7.57 8.85
N GLY A 169 28.48 -7.91 9.50
CA GLY A 169 28.90 -9.29 9.69
C GLY A 169 27.99 -10.06 10.64
N GLU A 170 27.62 -9.45 11.76
CA GLU A 170 26.71 -10.04 12.75
C GLU A 170 25.26 -10.03 12.27
N ALA A 171 24.84 -8.96 11.56
CA ALA A 171 23.58 -8.96 10.82
C ALA A 171 23.49 -10.12 9.81
N HIS A 172 24.55 -10.38 9.03
CA HIS A 172 24.57 -11.50 8.09
C HIS A 172 24.47 -12.86 8.80
N ARG A 173 25.10 -13.03 9.97
CA ARG A 173 24.97 -14.24 10.80
C ARG A 173 23.50 -14.47 11.20
N MET A 174 22.85 -13.46 11.77
CA MET A 174 21.44 -13.56 12.16
C MET A 174 20.50 -13.79 10.97
N LEU A 175 20.78 -13.19 9.81
CA LEU A 175 19.98 -13.40 8.60
C LEU A 175 20.09 -14.83 8.07
N LEU A 176 21.25 -15.49 8.19
CA LEU A 176 21.39 -16.91 7.86
C LEU A 176 20.57 -17.81 8.78
N GLU A 177 20.38 -17.43 10.05
CA GLU A 177 19.55 -18.17 11.02
C GLU A 177 18.05 -17.91 10.78
N LEU A 178 17.66 -16.65 10.57
CA LEU A 178 16.29 -16.24 10.23
C LEU A 178 15.79 -16.86 8.92
N THR A 179 16.65 -17.00 7.90
CA THR A 179 16.30 -17.64 6.62
C THR A 179 16.34 -19.17 6.64
N GLN A 180 16.86 -19.78 7.70
CA GLN A 180 16.73 -21.22 7.96
C GLN A 180 15.49 -21.57 8.79
N THR A 181 14.94 -20.60 9.54
CA THR A 181 13.83 -20.82 10.49
C THR A 181 12.49 -20.31 9.97
N GLY A 182 12.42 -19.13 9.36
CA GLY A 182 11.17 -18.55 8.86
C GLY A 182 10.83 -18.96 7.42
N SER A 183 9.60 -19.43 7.19
CA SER A 183 9.11 -19.81 5.85
C SER A 183 8.12 -18.79 5.25
N PRO A 184 8.23 -18.44 3.95
CA PRO A 184 7.18 -17.71 3.23
C PRO A 184 5.90 -18.55 3.01
N TYR A 185 5.92 -19.84 3.38
CA TYR A 185 4.76 -20.72 3.42
C TYR A 185 4.32 -21.05 4.86
N GLY A 186 4.89 -20.36 5.85
CA GLY A 186 4.65 -20.55 7.28
C GLY A 186 3.18 -20.54 7.68
N ILE A 187 2.87 -21.16 8.82
CA ILE A 187 1.51 -21.19 9.37
C ILE A 187 1.18 -19.82 9.98
N SER A 188 2.14 -19.23 10.69
CA SER A 188 1.97 -17.89 11.27
C SER A 188 2.17 -16.80 10.20
N CYS A 189 1.36 -15.74 10.25
CA CYS A 189 1.60 -14.53 9.49
C CYS A 189 2.94 -13.86 9.90
N ALA A 190 3.29 -13.90 11.19
CA ALA A 190 4.57 -13.38 11.70
C ALA A 190 5.78 -14.09 11.07
N GLU A 191 5.73 -15.41 10.96
CA GLU A 191 6.77 -16.23 10.34
C GLU A 191 7.01 -15.83 8.86
N ARG A 192 5.92 -15.61 8.11
CA ARG A 192 5.99 -15.14 6.71
C ARG A 192 6.56 -13.72 6.60
N VAL A 193 6.09 -12.80 7.46
CA VAL A 193 6.60 -11.42 7.52
C VAL A 193 8.11 -11.45 7.79
N VAL A 194 8.56 -12.20 8.79
CA VAL A 194 9.98 -12.36 9.11
C VAL A 194 10.77 -12.94 7.94
N ALA A 195 10.27 -13.98 7.26
CA ALA A 195 10.93 -14.53 6.07
C ALA A 195 11.14 -13.47 4.97
N TYR A 196 10.10 -12.68 4.64
CA TYR A 196 10.18 -11.66 3.60
C TYR A 196 11.00 -10.42 3.99
N PHE A 197 11.04 -10.06 5.29
CA PHE A 197 11.96 -9.05 5.81
C PHE A 197 13.40 -9.53 5.84
N ALA A 198 13.66 -10.77 6.26
CA ALA A 198 15.01 -11.36 6.25
C ALA A 198 15.56 -11.45 4.82
N MET A 199 14.74 -11.80 3.81
CA MET A 199 15.13 -11.72 2.39
C MET A 199 15.49 -10.29 1.96
N ALA A 200 14.71 -9.29 2.36
CA ALA A 200 14.95 -7.87 2.05
C ALA A 200 16.22 -7.32 2.74
N MET A 201 16.42 -7.63 4.01
CA MET A 201 17.58 -7.24 4.80
C MET A 201 18.86 -7.96 4.33
N SER A 202 18.76 -9.23 3.90
CA SER A 202 19.85 -9.92 3.22
C SER A 202 20.22 -9.22 1.91
N SER A 203 19.23 -8.81 1.11
CA SER A 203 19.50 -8.01 -0.09
C SER A 203 20.17 -6.68 0.26
N ARG A 204 19.76 -6.01 1.34
CA ARG A 204 20.43 -4.79 1.82
C ARG A 204 21.91 -5.04 2.18
N VAL A 205 22.20 -6.02 3.03
CA VAL A 205 23.57 -6.31 3.51
C VAL A 205 24.52 -6.64 2.34
N ILE A 206 24.09 -7.51 1.42
CA ILE A 206 24.87 -7.85 0.23
C ILE A 206 25.10 -6.61 -0.66
N ASN A 207 24.08 -5.77 -0.87
CA ASN A 207 24.21 -4.54 -1.64
C ASN A 207 25.11 -3.49 -0.95
N SER A 208 25.21 -3.47 0.39
CA SER A 208 26.17 -2.61 1.11
C SER A 208 27.61 -3.00 0.81
N TRP A 209 27.93 -4.30 0.78
CA TRP A 209 29.27 -4.79 0.45
C TRP A 209 29.64 -4.64 -1.03
N LEU A 210 28.66 -4.74 -1.93
CA LEU A 210 28.85 -4.59 -3.38
C LEU A 210 28.79 -3.12 -3.86
N GLY A 211 28.28 -2.19 -3.05
CA GLY A 211 28.01 -0.80 -3.44
C GLY A 211 26.84 -0.64 -4.44
N THR A 212 26.03 -1.67 -4.65
CA THR A 212 25.02 -1.73 -5.72
C THR A 212 23.62 -1.30 -5.26
N CYS A 213 23.16 -0.12 -5.64
CA CYS A 213 21.84 0.38 -5.21
C CYS A 213 20.68 0.11 -6.19
N SER A 214 20.95 -0.16 -7.47
CA SER A 214 19.93 -0.23 -8.54
C SER A 214 18.98 -1.44 -8.43
N PRO A 215 17.64 -1.24 -8.43
CA PRO A 215 16.68 -2.35 -8.38
C PRO A 215 16.41 -2.95 -9.78
N LEU A 216 16.57 -4.27 -9.93
CA LEU A 216 16.01 -5.02 -11.07
C LEU A 216 14.49 -5.14 -10.88
N VAL A 217 13.67 -4.79 -11.88
CA VAL A 217 12.19 -4.75 -11.77
C VAL A 217 11.52 -5.64 -12.84
N ASN A 218 10.74 -6.64 -12.40
CA ASN A 218 9.88 -7.42 -13.30
C ASN A 218 8.45 -6.88 -13.26
N TYR A 219 8.18 -5.85 -14.06
CA TYR A 219 6.87 -5.20 -14.12
C TYR A 219 5.73 -6.16 -14.54
N LYS A 220 5.99 -7.14 -15.40
CA LYS A 220 4.97 -8.11 -15.84
C LYS A 220 4.52 -9.03 -14.67
N SER A 221 5.43 -9.37 -13.76
CA SER A 221 5.10 -10.07 -12.51
C SER A 221 4.29 -9.18 -11.55
N ILE A 222 4.74 -7.93 -11.32
CA ILE A 222 4.04 -6.95 -10.47
C ILE A 222 2.61 -6.72 -10.97
N HIS A 223 2.43 -6.46 -12.27
CA HIS A 223 1.12 -6.28 -12.91
C HIS A 223 0.17 -7.46 -12.66
N GLY A 224 0.64 -8.69 -12.88
CA GLY A 224 -0.17 -9.88 -12.64
C GLY A 224 -0.48 -10.15 -11.17
N ALA A 225 0.40 -9.76 -10.24
CA ALA A 225 0.13 -9.85 -8.80
C ALA A 225 -0.80 -8.74 -8.30
N PHE A 226 -0.71 -7.53 -8.87
CA PHE A 226 -1.58 -6.39 -8.56
C PHE A 226 -3.04 -6.66 -8.95
N GLN A 227 -3.28 -7.31 -10.10
CA GLN A 227 -4.61 -7.83 -10.48
C GLN A 227 -5.17 -8.79 -9.43
N VAL A 228 -4.32 -9.69 -8.88
CA VAL A 228 -4.71 -10.65 -7.86
C VAL A 228 -5.00 -9.96 -6.53
N PHE A 229 -4.16 -9.04 -6.08
CA PHE A 229 -4.37 -8.25 -4.85
C PHE A 229 -5.68 -7.46 -4.90
N ASN A 230 -5.96 -6.80 -6.04
CA ASN A 230 -7.24 -6.15 -6.32
C ASN A 230 -8.46 -7.08 -6.24
N ASN A 231 -8.29 -8.39 -6.38
CA ASN A 231 -9.38 -9.36 -6.34
C ASN A 231 -9.54 -10.02 -4.95
N VAL A 232 -8.45 -10.26 -4.23
CA VAL A 232 -8.47 -10.93 -2.91
C VAL A 232 -8.53 -9.97 -1.72
N SER A 233 -8.38 -8.66 -1.93
CA SER A 233 -8.31 -7.66 -0.86
C SER A 233 -8.98 -6.33 -1.26
N PRO A 234 -9.62 -5.59 -0.32
CA PRO A 234 -10.36 -4.37 -0.64
C PRO A 234 -9.48 -3.17 -1.00
N PHE A 235 -8.23 -3.07 -0.54
CA PHE A 235 -7.44 -1.82 -0.56
C PHE A 235 -7.35 -1.14 -1.94
N ILE A 236 -7.06 -1.91 -2.99
CA ILE A 236 -6.97 -1.38 -4.36
C ILE A 236 -8.35 -0.97 -4.90
N LYS A 237 -9.42 -1.70 -4.57
CA LYS A 237 -10.78 -1.32 -4.95
C LYS A 237 -11.23 -0.06 -4.22
N PHE A 238 -10.97 0.04 -2.92
CA PHE A 238 -11.20 1.24 -2.12
C PHE A 238 -10.54 2.46 -2.77
N ALA A 239 -9.22 2.38 -3.02
CA ALA A 239 -8.46 3.46 -3.65
C ALA A 239 -9.06 3.93 -4.98
N HIS A 240 -9.38 2.99 -5.88
CA HIS A 240 -9.98 3.29 -7.18
C HIS A 240 -11.38 3.90 -7.06
N PHE A 241 -12.26 3.32 -6.24
CA PHE A 241 -13.68 3.71 -6.19
C PHE A 241 -13.91 5.03 -5.44
N THR A 242 -13.19 5.31 -4.34
CA THR A 242 -13.29 6.61 -3.65
C THR A 242 -12.72 7.73 -4.50
N SER A 243 -11.61 7.48 -5.22
CA SER A 243 -11.02 8.45 -6.14
C SER A 243 -11.93 8.71 -7.34
N ASN A 244 -12.48 7.64 -7.95
CA ASN A 244 -13.43 7.77 -9.07
C ASN A 244 -14.68 8.57 -8.68
N GLN A 245 -15.19 8.42 -7.46
CA GLN A 245 -16.36 9.18 -6.99
C GLN A 245 -16.04 10.68 -6.85
N ALA A 246 -14.89 11.04 -6.30
CA ALA A 246 -14.46 12.44 -6.21
C ALA A 246 -14.20 13.05 -7.62
N ILE A 247 -13.60 12.28 -8.53
CA ILE A 247 -13.40 12.69 -9.94
C ILE A 247 -14.75 12.88 -10.66
N LEU A 248 -15.71 11.97 -10.45
CA LEU A 248 -17.06 12.04 -11.02
C LEU A 248 -17.80 13.32 -10.58
N GLU A 249 -17.68 13.68 -9.30
CA GLU A 249 -18.28 14.90 -8.74
C GLU A 249 -17.64 16.16 -9.35
N ALA A 250 -16.31 16.20 -9.52
CA ALA A 250 -15.62 17.29 -10.22
C ALA A 250 -15.97 17.37 -11.73
N PHE A 251 -16.30 16.24 -12.36
CA PHE A 251 -16.73 16.13 -13.75
C PHE A 251 -18.24 16.34 -13.99
N HIS A 252 -19.03 16.65 -12.95
CA HIS A 252 -20.45 16.92 -13.10
C HIS A 252 -20.70 18.10 -14.05
N ARG A 253 -21.58 17.90 -15.05
CA ARG A 253 -21.88 18.86 -16.14
C ARG A 253 -20.65 19.39 -16.89
N ARG A 254 -19.62 18.55 -17.02
CA ARG A 254 -18.46 18.81 -17.89
C ARG A 254 -18.56 17.93 -19.14
N ASP A 255 -18.43 18.55 -20.30
CA ASP A 255 -18.55 17.88 -21.61
C ASP A 255 -17.18 17.46 -22.17
N ARG A 256 -16.11 18.07 -21.67
CA ARG A 256 -14.70 17.79 -22.03
C ARG A 256 -13.90 17.63 -20.74
N VAL A 257 -13.34 16.45 -20.54
CA VAL A 257 -12.61 16.11 -19.31
C VAL A 257 -11.27 15.49 -19.65
N HIS A 258 -10.25 15.78 -18.85
CA HIS A 258 -8.91 15.23 -18.99
C HIS A 258 -8.53 14.55 -17.67
N ILE A 259 -8.26 13.24 -17.73
CA ILE A 259 -7.71 12.46 -16.62
C ILE A 259 -6.20 12.34 -16.81
N LEU A 260 -5.41 12.68 -15.79
CA LEU A 260 -3.98 12.45 -15.72
C LEU A 260 -3.69 11.46 -14.59
N ASP A 261 -3.28 10.25 -14.96
CA ASP A 261 -2.96 9.17 -14.03
C ASP A 261 -1.43 9.07 -13.87
N LEU A 262 -0.92 9.22 -12.64
CA LEU A 262 0.52 9.25 -12.36
C LEU A 262 1.20 7.87 -12.35
N ASP A 263 0.45 6.76 -12.30
CA ASP A 263 0.97 5.41 -12.60
C ASP A 263 -0.15 4.44 -12.98
N ILE A 264 -0.55 4.43 -14.26
CA ILE A 264 -1.78 3.76 -14.71
C ILE A 264 -1.72 2.22 -14.60
N MET A 265 -0.53 1.63 -14.49
CA MET A 265 -0.25 0.18 -14.57
C MET A 265 -0.95 -0.54 -15.74
N GLN A 266 -2.20 -0.97 -15.51
CA GLN A 266 -3.07 -1.75 -16.41
C GLN A 266 -4.47 -1.12 -16.54
N GLY A 267 -4.68 0.08 -16.00
CA GLY A 267 -5.92 0.84 -16.10
C GLY A 267 -7.12 0.27 -15.33
N LEU A 268 -6.91 -0.58 -14.31
CA LEU A 268 -7.98 -1.28 -13.59
C LEU A 268 -9.06 -0.36 -12.98
N GLN A 269 -8.70 0.88 -12.64
CA GLN A 269 -9.59 1.91 -12.11
C GLN A 269 -10.64 2.40 -13.11
N TRP A 270 -10.24 2.55 -14.38
CA TRP A 270 -10.93 3.43 -15.32
C TRP A 270 -12.20 2.85 -15.96
N PRO A 271 -12.34 1.53 -16.22
CA PRO A 271 -13.59 0.95 -16.72
C PRO A 271 -14.83 1.27 -15.88
N ALA A 272 -14.69 1.32 -14.54
CA ALA A 272 -15.80 1.68 -13.65
C ALA A 272 -16.23 3.14 -13.84
N LEU A 273 -15.28 4.08 -13.89
CA LEU A 273 -15.58 5.49 -14.15
C LEU A 273 -16.17 5.69 -15.56
N PHE A 274 -15.64 5.00 -16.57
CA PHE A 274 -16.15 5.10 -17.94
C PHE A 274 -17.60 4.61 -18.05
N HIS A 275 -17.98 3.52 -17.37
CA HIS A 275 -19.39 3.08 -17.31
C HIS A 275 -20.32 4.18 -16.76
N ILE A 276 -19.92 4.87 -15.70
CA ILE A 276 -20.72 5.93 -15.08
C ILE A 276 -20.76 7.17 -15.98
N LEU A 277 -19.62 7.59 -16.53
CA LEU A 277 -19.55 8.72 -17.45
C LEU A 277 -20.35 8.48 -18.74
N ALA A 278 -20.40 7.24 -19.24
CA ALA A 278 -21.21 6.86 -20.41
C ALA A 278 -22.73 6.95 -20.18
N THR A 279 -23.16 6.78 -18.93
CA THR A 279 -24.59 6.68 -18.54
C THR A 279 -25.12 7.93 -17.83
N ARG A 280 -24.35 9.03 -17.85
CA ARG A 280 -24.77 10.35 -17.35
C ARG A 280 -26.01 10.88 -18.09
N MET A 281 -26.91 11.52 -17.34
CA MET A 281 -28.13 12.15 -17.87
C MET A 281 -27.86 13.28 -18.88
N GLU A 282 -26.68 13.93 -18.81
CA GLU A 282 -26.28 14.94 -19.80
C GLU A 282 -25.66 14.34 -21.08
N GLY A 283 -25.49 13.01 -21.12
CA GLY A 283 -24.75 12.29 -22.17
C GLY A 283 -23.26 12.07 -21.84
N PRO A 284 -22.56 11.24 -22.65
CA PRO A 284 -21.15 10.93 -22.45
C PRO A 284 -20.25 12.14 -22.79
N PRO A 285 -19.33 12.54 -21.89
CA PRO A 285 -18.33 13.56 -22.21
C PRO A 285 -17.25 13.02 -23.17
N HIS A 286 -16.54 13.93 -23.82
CA HIS A 286 -15.25 13.63 -24.42
C HIS A 286 -14.19 13.46 -23.33
N VAL A 287 -13.62 12.26 -23.23
CA VAL A 287 -12.62 11.88 -22.23
C VAL A 287 -11.24 11.79 -22.88
N ARG A 288 -10.36 12.76 -22.57
CA ARG A 288 -8.92 12.62 -22.79
C ARG A 288 -8.28 11.96 -21.56
N MET A 289 -7.32 11.08 -21.76
CA MET A 289 -6.59 10.42 -20.68
C MET A 289 -5.08 10.39 -20.97
N THR A 290 -4.29 10.90 -20.04
CA THR A 290 -2.83 10.76 -20.03
C THR A 290 -2.44 9.70 -19.01
N GLY A 291 -1.86 8.59 -19.48
CA GLY A 291 -1.41 7.49 -18.63
C GLY A 291 0.11 7.48 -18.52
N MET A 292 0.61 7.73 -17.30
CA MET A 292 2.03 7.65 -16.97
C MET A 292 2.43 6.20 -16.63
N GLY A 293 3.69 5.84 -16.87
CA GLY A 293 4.22 4.53 -16.46
C GLY A 293 5.62 4.22 -16.98
N LYS A 294 6.10 2.99 -16.74
CA LYS A 294 7.51 2.59 -16.99
C LYS A 294 7.79 1.96 -18.36
N SER A 295 6.80 1.40 -19.04
CA SER A 295 6.99 0.73 -20.34
C SER A 295 5.97 1.20 -21.36
N MET A 296 6.45 1.75 -22.48
CA MET A 296 5.60 2.18 -23.60
C MET A 296 4.79 1.00 -24.19
N GLU A 297 5.36 -0.21 -24.22
CA GLU A 297 4.66 -1.45 -24.64
C GLU A 297 3.38 -1.66 -23.82
N MET A 298 3.50 -1.62 -22.49
CA MET A 298 2.39 -1.87 -21.58
C MET A 298 1.38 -0.72 -21.54
N LEU A 299 1.86 0.53 -21.68
CA LEU A 299 1.00 1.72 -21.79
C LEU A 299 0.17 1.69 -23.08
N LEU A 300 0.75 1.31 -24.21
CA LEU A 300 0.04 1.19 -25.49
C LEU A 300 -1.04 0.11 -25.46
N GLU A 301 -0.75 -1.06 -24.89
CA GLU A 301 -1.76 -2.12 -24.74
C GLU A 301 -2.86 -1.72 -23.75
N THR A 302 -2.53 -1.08 -22.62
CA THR A 302 -3.51 -0.53 -21.67
C THR A 302 -4.42 0.50 -22.34
N GLY A 303 -3.84 1.46 -23.06
CA GLY A 303 -4.58 2.47 -23.82
C GLY A 303 -5.49 1.88 -24.88
N LYS A 304 -5.04 0.85 -25.59
CA LYS A 304 -5.83 0.08 -26.57
C LYS A 304 -6.99 -0.67 -25.91
N GLN A 305 -6.79 -1.26 -24.73
CA GLN A 305 -7.87 -1.93 -23.98
C GLN A 305 -8.93 -0.92 -23.49
N LEU A 306 -8.50 0.21 -22.92
CA LEU A 306 -9.38 1.31 -22.51
C LEU A 306 -10.13 1.93 -23.69
N ALA A 307 -9.49 2.15 -24.83
CA ALA A 307 -10.13 2.67 -26.03
C ALA A 307 -11.15 1.70 -26.63
N ASN A 308 -10.84 0.40 -26.67
CA ASN A 308 -11.78 -0.64 -27.09
C ASN A 308 -12.98 -0.74 -26.13
N PHE A 309 -12.78 -0.47 -24.83
CA PHE A 309 -13.84 -0.43 -23.84
C PHE A 309 -14.74 0.81 -23.99
N ALA A 310 -14.15 2.01 -24.06
CA ALA A 310 -14.87 3.27 -24.30
C ALA A 310 -15.69 3.24 -25.60
N LYS A 311 -15.14 2.63 -26.67
CA LYS A 311 -15.86 2.40 -27.94
C LYS A 311 -17.11 1.53 -27.78
N ARG A 312 -17.10 0.51 -26.91
CA ARG A 312 -18.29 -0.31 -26.59
C ARG A 312 -19.35 0.46 -25.81
N LEU A 313 -18.96 1.52 -25.11
CA LEU A 313 -19.86 2.43 -24.39
C LEU A 313 -20.34 3.63 -25.23
N GLY A 314 -19.95 3.72 -26.51
CA GLY A 314 -20.26 4.86 -27.36
C GLY A 314 -19.57 6.17 -26.97
N MET A 315 -18.57 6.13 -26.09
CA MET A 315 -17.87 7.32 -25.60
C MET A 315 -16.82 7.84 -26.60
N SER A 316 -16.65 9.16 -26.66
CA SER A 316 -15.51 9.79 -27.32
C SER A 316 -14.30 9.75 -26.38
N PHE A 317 -13.26 9.00 -26.76
CA PHE A 317 -12.09 8.76 -25.91
C PHE A 317 -10.77 8.95 -26.66
N GLU A 318 -9.79 9.56 -26.00
CA GLU A 318 -8.43 9.79 -26.50
C GLU A 318 -7.41 9.39 -25.42
N PHE A 319 -6.41 8.57 -25.76
CA PHE A 319 -5.36 8.14 -24.84
C PHE A 319 -3.98 8.66 -25.25
N HIS A 320 -3.21 9.13 -24.27
CA HIS A 320 -1.86 9.68 -24.45
C HIS A 320 -0.87 9.01 -23.46
N PRO A 321 -0.06 8.04 -23.91
CA PRO A 321 0.92 7.35 -23.06
C PRO A 321 2.18 8.18 -22.83
N ILE A 322 2.66 8.24 -21.59
CA ILE A 322 3.94 8.87 -21.24
C ILE A 322 4.81 7.87 -20.46
N ALA A 323 5.86 7.36 -21.11
CA ALA A 323 6.79 6.38 -20.55
C ALA A 323 7.94 7.04 -19.75
N ARG A 324 7.59 7.85 -18.75
CA ARG A 324 8.52 8.59 -17.85
C ARG A 324 7.94 8.68 -16.43
N LYS A 325 8.73 9.14 -15.46
CA LYS A 325 8.18 9.61 -14.17
C LYS A 325 7.59 11.00 -14.31
N PHE A 326 6.71 11.38 -13.38
CA PHE A 326 6.03 12.67 -13.44
C PHE A 326 6.95 13.88 -13.17
N GLY A 327 7.84 13.80 -12.19
CA GLY A 327 8.92 14.78 -11.96
C GLY A 327 10.04 14.77 -13.01
N GLU A 328 9.87 14.03 -14.12
CA GLU A 328 10.82 13.92 -15.24
C GLU A 328 10.18 14.40 -16.58
N ILE A 329 9.02 15.07 -16.52
CA ILE A 329 8.34 15.68 -17.68
C ILE A 329 8.02 17.16 -17.45
N ASP A 330 7.74 17.88 -18.53
CA ASP A 330 7.30 19.27 -18.53
C ASP A 330 5.76 19.35 -18.75
N ALA A 331 5.12 20.43 -18.30
CA ALA A 331 3.67 20.63 -18.47
C ALA A 331 3.20 20.57 -19.94
N SER A 332 4.09 20.93 -20.88
CA SER A 332 3.85 20.82 -22.32
C SER A 332 3.64 19.37 -22.81
N MET A 333 4.20 18.37 -22.12
CA MET A 333 4.01 16.95 -22.45
C MET A 333 2.61 16.44 -22.06
N VAL A 334 1.99 17.05 -21.05
CA VAL A 334 0.62 16.72 -20.62
C VAL A 334 -0.43 17.24 -21.62
N GLN A 335 -0.12 18.31 -22.36
CA GLN A 335 -0.96 18.90 -23.43
C GLN A 335 -2.42 19.19 -23.00
N VAL A 336 -2.62 19.74 -21.80
CA VAL A 336 -3.95 20.14 -21.30
C VAL A 336 -4.58 21.16 -22.26
N ARG A 337 -5.81 20.91 -22.76
CA ARG A 337 -6.45 21.81 -23.73
C ARG A 337 -7.42 22.77 -23.05
N ARG A 338 -7.54 23.98 -23.59
CA ARG A 338 -8.48 25.00 -23.10
C ARG A 338 -9.92 24.44 -23.09
N GLY A 339 -10.58 24.53 -21.93
CA GLY A 339 -11.95 24.07 -21.72
C GLY A 339 -12.08 22.59 -21.33
N GLU A 340 -10.99 21.84 -21.16
CA GLU A 340 -11.02 20.54 -20.48
C GLU A 340 -11.01 20.75 -18.95
N THR A 341 -11.78 19.95 -18.22
CA THR A 341 -11.69 19.87 -16.75
C THR A 341 -10.63 18.83 -16.41
N LEU A 342 -9.52 19.25 -15.79
CA LEU A 342 -8.39 18.38 -15.46
C LEU A 342 -8.57 17.74 -14.08
N ALA A 343 -8.57 16.41 -14.04
CA ALA A 343 -8.40 15.62 -12.84
C ALA A 343 -7.02 14.94 -12.84
N VAL A 344 -6.31 14.97 -11.72
CA VAL A 344 -5.11 14.17 -11.48
C VAL A 344 -5.46 13.03 -10.52
N HIS A 345 -4.93 11.84 -10.78
CA HIS A 345 -4.99 10.70 -9.86
C HIS A 345 -3.61 10.14 -9.56
N TRP A 346 -3.37 9.79 -8.30
CA TRP A 346 -2.23 8.98 -7.91
C TRP A 346 -2.58 8.05 -6.73
N LEU A 347 -2.33 6.76 -6.94
CA LEU A 347 -2.23 5.74 -5.91
C LEU A 347 -0.74 5.54 -5.55
N GLN A 348 -0.36 5.89 -4.33
CA GLN A 348 0.99 5.71 -3.83
C GLN A 348 1.26 4.24 -3.47
N HIS A 349 2.48 3.79 -3.77
CA HIS A 349 2.97 2.46 -3.43
C HIS A 349 4.50 2.47 -3.33
N SER A 350 5.09 1.41 -2.78
CA SER A 350 6.55 1.22 -2.68
C SER A 350 7.12 0.23 -3.71
N LEU A 351 6.36 -0.19 -4.72
CA LEU A 351 6.78 -1.17 -5.74
C LEU A 351 7.91 -0.67 -6.66
N TYR A 352 7.89 0.63 -6.98
CA TYR A 352 8.94 1.39 -7.70
C TYR A 352 8.66 2.90 -7.60
N ASP A 353 9.69 3.73 -7.79
CA ASP A 353 9.55 5.21 -7.86
C ASP A 353 8.82 5.65 -9.13
N ALA A 354 7.52 5.94 -9.04
CA ALA A 354 6.68 6.44 -10.13
C ALA A 354 6.80 7.97 -10.33
N THR A 355 6.93 8.74 -9.24
CA THR A 355 6.88 10.21 -9.28
C THR A 355 8.22 10.89 -9.56
N GLY A 356 9.36 10.26 -9.25
CA GLY A 356 10.67 10.93 -9.37
C GLY A 356 10.91 11.92 -8.24
N PRO A 357 11.69 13.00 -8.44
CA PRO A 357 11.91 14.01 -7.41
C PRO A 357 10.59 14.66 -6.99
N ASP A 358 10.22 14.52 -5.72
CA ASP A 358 8.89 14.91 -5.23
C ASP A 358 8.63 16.42 -5.36
N TRP A 359 9.67 17.25 -5.20
CA TRP A 359 9.60 18.69 -5.43
C TRP A 359 9.29 19.06 -6.89
N LYS A 360 9.76 18.25 -7.87
CA LYS A 360 9.43 18.45 -9.29
C LYS A 360 7.99 18.04 -9.58
N THR A 361 7.52 16.93 -8.99
CA THR A 361 6.11 16.52 -9.04
C THR A 361 5.20 17.62 -8.46
N MET A 362 5.51 18.14 -7.27
CA MET A 362 4.74 19.22 -6.64
C MET A 362 4.74 20.51 -7.47
N ARG A 363 5.89 20.87 -8.05
CA ARG A 363 6.01 22.00 -8.99
C ARG A 363 5.11 21.79 -10.22
N LEU A 364 5.13 20.60 -10.83
CA LEU A 364 4.34 20.30 -12.01
C LEU A 364 2.83 20.26 -11.71
N LEU A 365 2.40 19.74 -10.55
CA LEU A 365 1.02 19.84 -10.09
C LEU A 365 0.55 21.30 -9.98
N LYS A 366 1.42 22.20 -9.46
CA LYS A 366 1.15 23.65 -9.42
C LYS A 366 1.07 24.29 -10.82
N GLU A 367 1.95 23.90 -11.74
CA GLU A 367 1.97 24.42 -13.11
C GLU A 367 0.75 23.95 -13.94
N LEU A 368 0.22 22.76 -13.67
CA LEU A 368 -0.99 22.23 -14.33
C LEU A 368 -2.31 22.77 -13.75
N SER A 369 -2.28 23.30 -12.52
CA SER A 369 -3.45 23.84 -11.79
C SER A 369 -4.75 23.00 -11.91
N PRO A 370 -4.73 21.71 -11.54
CA PRO A 370 -5.84 20.80 -11.77
C PRO A 370 -7.10 21.18 -10.96
N SER A 371 -8.27 20.92 -11.56
CA SER A 371 -9.57 21.16 -10.93
C SER A 371 -9.79 20.25 -9.73
N ILE A 372 -9.30 19.00 -9.83
CA ILE A 372 -9.19 18.07 -8.71
C ILE A 372 -7.89 17.27 -8.80
N THR A 373 -7.23 17.04 -7.66
CA THR A 373 -6.22 15.99 -7.47
C THR A 373 -6.79 14.98 -6.48
N THR A 374 -6.81 13.70 -6.84
CA THR A 374 -7.11 12.60 -5.94
C THR A 374 -5.83 11.86 -5.60
N LEU A 375 -5.62 11.63 -4.31
CA LEU A 375 -4.41 11.03 -3.76
C LEU A 375 -4.83 9.94 -2.78
N VAL A 376 -4.30 8.74 -2.97
CA VAL A 376 -4.41 7.64 -2.00
C VAL A 376 -3.01 7.27 -1.53
N GLU A 377 -2.74 7.52 -0.24
CA GLU A 377 -1.46 7.21 0.40
C GLU A 377 -1.53 5.82 1.08
N GLN A 378 -0.39 5.12 1.13
CA GLN A 378 -0.17 4.05 2.09
C GLN A 378 0.18 4.70 3.44
N ASP A 379 -0.45 4.26 4.54
CA ASP A 379 -0.26 4.82 5.88
C ASP A 379 1.05 4.29 6.52
N ILE A 380 2.19 4.60 5.89
CA ILE A 380 3.53 4.10 6.25
C ILE A 380 4.56 5.23 6.17
N SER A 381 5.51 5.29 7.12
CA SER A 381 6.61 6.26 7.07
C SER A 381 7.63 5.89 6.00
N HIS A 382 7.54 6.52 4.83
CA HIS A 382 8.50 6.32 3.74
C HIS A 382 9.86 7.02 3.97
N GLY A 383 9.97 7.91 4.97
CA GLY A 383 11.19 8.66 5.28
C GLY A 383 11.78 8.35 6.65
N GLY A 384 13.03 8.78 6.87
CA GLY A 384 13.80 8.53 8.10
C GLY A 384 15.02 7.64 7.87
N SER A 385 15.67 7.24 8.97
CA SER A 385 16.77 6.29 9.01
C SER A 385 16.35 4.90 8.51
N PHE A 386 17.30 3.95 8.47
CA PHE A 386 16.94 2.55 8.21
C PHE A 386 16.00 1.99 9.29
N LEU A 387 16.22 2.32 10.57
CA LEU A 387 15.43 1.79 11.68
C LEU A 387 14.01 2.37 11.71
N ASP A 388 13.84 3.68 11.46
CA ASP A 388 12.53 4.32 11.35
C ASP A 388 11.65 3.62 10.29
N ARG A 389 12.24 3.33 9.13
CA ARG A 389 11.55 2.64 8.03
C ARG A 389 11.32 1.16 8.32
N PHE A 390 12.28 0.48 8.96
CA PHE A 390 12.11 -0.90 9.43
C PHE A 390 10.88 -0.99 10.33
N VAL A 391 10.85 -0.21 11.41
CA VAL A 391 9.74 -0.11 12.37
C VAL A 391 8.41 0.15 11.68
N GLY A 392 8.30 1.26 10.93
CA GLY A 392 7.03 1.65 10.30
C GLY A 392 6.53 0.61 9.29
N SER A 393 7.44 -0.06 8.58
CA SER A 393 7.08 -1.12 7.65
C SER A 393 6.71 -2.43 8.35
N LEU A 394 7.37 -2.82 9.43
CA LEU A 394 7.10 -4.07 10.14
C LEU A 394 5.66 -4.10 10.67
N HIS A 395 5.19 -3.00 11.26
CA HIS A 395 3.79 -2.78 11.64
C HIS A 395 2.82 -2.91 10.47
N TYR A 396 3.05 -2.11 9.43
CA TYR A 396 2.19 -2.00 8.26
C TYR A 396 2.03 -3.36 7.56
N TYR A 397 3.15 -4.06 7.32
CA TYR A 397 3.12 -5.36 6.65
C TYR A 397 2.63 -6.48 7.58
N SER A 398 2.89 -6.47 8.89
CA SER A 398 2.28 -7.47 9.80
C SER A 398 0.75 -7.39 9.74
N THR A 399 0.22 -6.17 9.87
CA THR A 399 -1.22 -5.89 9.76
C THR A 399 -1.77 -6.31 8.38
N LEU A 400 -1.04 -6.05 7.29
CA LEU A 400 -1.46 -6.40 5.94
C LEU A 400 -1.42 -7.91 5.67
N PHE A 401 -0.42 -8.63 6.20
CA PHE A 401 -0.32 -10.10 6.13
C PHE A 401 -1.43 -10.78 6.94
N ASP A 402 -1.77 -10.25 8.12
CA ASP A 402 -2.95 -10.70 8.89
C ASP A 402 -4.25 -10.51 8.10
N SER A 403 -4.41 -9.38 7.40
CA SER A 403 -5.58 -9.14 6.55
C SER A 403 -5.72 -10.14 5.40
N LEU A 404 -4.60 -10.63 4.85
CA LEU A 404 -4.60 -11.70 3.85
C LEU A 404 -4.84 -13.07 4.51
N GLY A 405 -4.16 -13.37 5.61
CA GLY A 405 -4.22 -14.68 6.27
C GLY A 405 -5.56 -15.01 6.92
N ALA A 406 -6.33 -14.00 7.31
CA ALA A 406 -7.71 -14.18 7.78
C ALA A 406 -8.72 -14.41 6.65
N ASN A 407 -8.40 -14.05 5.39
CA ASN A 407 -9.29 -14.22 4.23
C ASN A 407 -8.86 -15.33 3.26
N LEU A 408 -7.60 -15.78 3.31
CA LEU A 408 -7.01 -16.72 2.36
C LEU A 408 -6.29 -17.89 3.06
N PRO A 409 -6.52 -19.15 2.62
CA PRO A 409 -5.80 -20.32 3.11
C PRO A 409 -4.26 -20.19 3.06
N ILE A 410 -3.59 -20.94 3.92
CA ILE A 410 -2.13 -21.04 4.02
C ILE A 410 -1.47 -21.44 2.68
N ASP A 411 -2.12 -22.33 1.94
CA ASP A 411 -1.70 -22.94 0.68
C ASP A 411 -2.25 -22.21 -0.56
N ASP A 412 -2.97 -21.11 -0.38
CA ASP A 412 -3.57 -20.37 -1.49
C ASP A 412 -2.48 -19.74 -2.40
N PRO A 413 -2.44 -20.06 -3.69
CA PRO A 413 -1.40 -19.57 -4.60
C PRO A 413 -1.55 -18.07 -4.92
N ASN A 414 -2.74 -17.49 -4.74
CA ASN A 414 -2.98 -16.06 -4.85
C ASN A 414 -2.40 -15.34 -3.63
N ARG A 415 -2.57 -15.89 -2.42
CA ARG A 415 -1.95 -15.38 -1.19
C ARG A 415 -0.43 -15.27 -1.36
N HIS A 416 0.23 -16.39 -1.66
CA HIS A 416 1.68 -16.39 -1.88
C HIS A 416 2.11 -15.44 -3.01
N ARG A 417 1.35 -15.35 -4.10
CA ARG A 417 1.64 -14.44 -5.22
C ARG A 417 1.55 -12.96 -4.83
N VAL A 418 0.63 -12.57 -3.94
CA VAL A 418 0.55 -11.21 -3.41
C VAL A 418 1.70 -10.95 -2.43
N GLU A 419 1.90 -11.85 -1.46
CA GLU A 419 2.96 -11.75 -0.45
C GLU A 419 4.36 -11.65 -1.10
N HIS A 420 4.69 -12.53 -2.05
CA HIS A 420 5.99 -12.57 -2.72
C HIS A 420 6.19 -11.49 -3.80
N CYS A 421 5.21 -11.27 -4.70
CA CYS A 421 5.42 -10.40 -5.87
C CYS A 421 5.01 -8.94 -5.67
N LEU A 422 4.25 -8.62 -4.60
CA LEU A 422 3.98 -7.23 -4.19
C LEU A 422 4.60 -6.91 -2.83
N LEU A 423 4.19 -7.59 -1.75
CA LEU A 423 4.48 -7.09 -0.40
C LEU A 423 5.97 -7.18 -0.06
N HIS A 424 6.59 -8.33 -0.30
CA HIS A 424 8.05 -8.47 -0.26
C HIS A 424 8.77 -7.50 -1.21
N ARG A 425 8.17 -7.19 -2.37
CA ARG A 425 8.78 -6.25 -3.32
C ARG A 425 8.81 -4.82 -2.76
N GLU A 426 7.76 -4.41 -2.07
CA GLU A 426 7.72 -3.14 -1.34
C GLU A 426 8.69 -3.13 -0.16
N ILE A 427 8.64 -4.14 0.72
CA ILE A 427 9.55 -4.31 1.86
C ILE A 427 11.01 -4.21 1.39
N ASN A 428 11.39 -4.94 0.34
CA ASN A 428 12.73 -4.93 -0.24
C ASN A 428 13.16 -3.56 -0.82
N ASN A 429 12.22 -2.75 -1.30
CA ASN A 429 12.55 -1.38 -1.69
C ASN A 429 12.72 -0.47 -0.48
N ILE A 430 11.84 -0.55 0.53
CA ILE A 430 11.87 0.28 1.74
C ILE A 430 13.15 -0.01 2.58
N MET A 431 13.53 -1.28 2.72
CA MET A 431 14.74 -1.72 3.44
C MET A 431 16.05 -1.40 2.69
N ALA A 432 16.01 -1.17 1.38
CA ALA A 432 17.20 -0.92 0.58
C ALA A 432 17.97 0.35 0.99
N ILE A 433 19.21 0.45 0.50
CA ILE A 433 20.00 1.67 0.54
C ILE A 433 19.26 2.74 -0.30
N GLY A 434 19.02 3.91 0.28
CA GLY A 434 18.17 4.95 -0.32
C GLY A 434 16.69 4.57 -0.49
N GLY A 435 16.21 3.52 0.18
CA GLY A 435 14.81 3.08 0.12
C GLY A 435 13.81 4.12 0.66
N PRO A 436 12.55 4.16 0.16
CA PRO A 436 11.97 3.27 -0.84
C PRO A 436 12.35 3.59 -2.29
N ALA A 437 12.75 4.84 -2.59
CA ALA A 437 12.92 5.30 -3.96
C ALA A 437 14.19 4.75 -4.65
N ARG A 438 15.23 4.46 -3.87
CA ARG A 438 16.56 3.98 -4.32
C ARG A 438 17.25 4.93 -5.31
N SER A 439 16.89 6.21 -5.26
CA SER A 439 17.34 7.29 -6.17
C SER A 439 18.40 8.22 -5.58
N GLY A 440 18.51 8.29 -4.25
CA GLY A 440 19.31 9.31 -3.55
C GLY A 440 18.63 10.68 -3.44
N GLU A 441 17.39 10.83 -3.92
CA GLU A 441 16.56 12.02 -3.73
C GLU A 441 15.68 11.84 -2.48
N ASP A 442 15.60 12.87 -1.64
CA ASP A 442 14.68 12.87 -0.50
C ASP A 442 13.21 12.80 -0.96
N LYS A 443 12.42 11.99 -0.24
CA LYS A 443 10.98 11.82 -0.44
C LYS A 443 10.19 12.56 0.64
N PHE A 444 9.03 13.09 0.27
CA PHE A 444 8.09 13.66 1.22
C PHE A 444 7.56 12.57 2.17
N ARG A 445 7.44 12.88 3.47
CA ARG A 445 6.96 11.92 4.47
C ARG A 445 5.47 11.62 4.33
N HIS A 446 4.66 12.66 4.08
CA HIS A 446 3.22 12.57 3.84
C HIS A 446 2.81 13.61 2.80
N TRP A 447 2.22 13.18 1.69
CA TRP A 447 1.79 14.05 0.61
C TRP A 447 0.55 14.88 0.97
N LYS A 448 -0.34 14.38 1.86
CA LYS A 448 -1.45 15.14 2.49
C LYS A 448 -0.97 16.48 3.03
N MET A 449 0.15 16.48 3.78
CA MET A 449 0.70 17.69 4.39
C MET A 449 1.36 18.61 3.36
N GLU A 450 2.09 18.04 2.40
CA GLU A 450 2.80 18.84 1.41
C GLU A 450 1.84 19.49 0.40
N LEU A 451 0.74 18.84 0.01
CA LEU A 451 -0.31 19.47 -0.80
C LEU A 451 -0.90 20.70 -0.08
N ALA A 452 -1.26 20.56 1.21
CA ALA A 452 -1.76 21.68 2.01
C ALA A 452 -0.74 22.84 2.13
N ARG A 453 0.55 22.53 2.35
CA ARG A 453 1.66 23.51 2.35
C ARG A 453 1.86 24.19 0.99
N ASN A 454 1.38 23.60 -0.10
CA ASN A 454 1.61 24.02 -1.47
C ASN A 454 0.36 24.60 -2.17
N CYS A 455 -0.55 25.23 -1.40
CA CYS A 455 -1.75 25.93 -1.90
C CYS A 455 -2.83 25.02 -2.52
N PHE A 456 -2.79 23.71 -2.24
CA PHE A 456 -3.94 22.84 -2.48
C PHE A 456 -4.86 22.88 -1.26
N VAL A 457 -6.14 23.12 -1.50
CA VAL A 457 -7.19 23.08 -0.48
C VAL A 457 -7.77 21.67 -0.48
N GLN A 458 -7.85 21.04 0.69
CA GLN A 458 -8.45 19.72 0.79
C GLN A 458 -9.97 19.81 0.61
N MET A 459 -10.51 18.95 -0.25
CA MET A 459 -11.94 18.76 -0.41
C MET A 459 -12.36 17.59 0.48
N PRO A 460 -13.40 17.73 1.34
CA PRO A 460 -13.94 16.60 2.07
C PRO A 460 -14.42 15.50 1.12
N MET A 461 -14.02 14.26 1.36
CA MET A 461 -14.58 13.10 0.68
C MET A 461 -16.10 13.04 0.93
N SER A 462 -16.90 12.80 -0.11
CA SER A 462 -18.35 12.86 0.00
C SER A 462 -18.96 11.61 0.65
N GLY A 463 -20.19 11.73 1.14
CA GLY A 463 -20.98 10.58 1.60
C GLY A 463 -21.20 9.51 0.50
N ASN A 464 -21.11 9.88 -0.77
CA ASN A 464 -21.09 8.90 -1.87
C ASN A 464 -19.78 8.11 -1.87
N SER A 465 -18.63 8.76 -1.65
CA SER A 465 -17.33 8.09 -1.54
C SER A 465 -17.29 7.13 -0.34
N MET A 466 -17.88 7.53 0.79
CA MET A 466 -18.06 6.66 1.97
C MET A 466 -18.97 5.47 1.65
N ALA A 467 -20.09 5.70 0.96
CA ALA A 467 -20.99 4.62 0.53
C ALA A 467 -20.32 3.64 -0.47
N GLN A 468 -19.51 4.14 -1.40
CA GLN A 468 -18.71 3.29 -2.31
C GLN A 468 -17.69 2.46 -1.53
N ALA A 469 -16.95 3.06 -0.59
CA ALA A 469 -16.01 2.34 0.27
C ALA A 469 -16.72 1.23 1.10
N GLN A 470 -17.87 1.52 1.69
CA GLN A 470 -18.65 0.53 2.43
C GLN A 470 -19.18 -0.59 1.53
N LEU A 471 -19.65 -0.27 0.31
CA LEU A 471 -20.06 -1.27 -0.68
C LEU A 471 -18.89 -2.19 -1.07
N ILE A 472 -17.67 -1.65 -1.22
CA ILE A 472 -16.47 -2.45 -1.48
C ILE A 472 -16.20 -3.42 -0.31
N LEU A 473 -16.27 -2.96 0.94
CA LEU A 473 -16.05 -3.83 2.11
C LEU A 473 -17.12 -4.92 2.23
N ASN A 474 -18.37 -4.61 1.92
CA ASN A 474 -19.48 -5.57 1.93
C ASN A 474 -19.33 -6.71 0.88
N MET A 475 -18.39 -6.62 -0.06
CA MET A 475 -18.05 -7.72 -0.98
C MET A 475 -17.06 -8.74 -0.38
N PHE A 476 -16.40 -8.40 0.74
CA PHE A 476 -15.49 -9.29 1.45
C PHE A 476 -16.19 -9.88 2.68
N PRO A 477 -15.78 -11.08 3.17
CA PRO A 477 -16.45 -11.74 4.29
C PRO A 477 -16.48 -10.84 5.56
N PRO A 478 -17.67 -10.44 6.09
CA PRO A 478 -17.79 -9.37 7.08
C PRO A 478 -17.14 -9.58 8.46
N ALA A 479 -16.56 -10.76 8.73
CA ALA A 479 -16.20 -11.20 10.07
C ALA A 479 -14.77 -10.86 10.52
N HIS A 480 -13.89 -10.42 9.61
CA HIS A 480 -12.44 -10.50 9.87
C HIS A 480 -11.75 -9.20 10.30
N GLY A 481 -12.44 -8.05 10.25
CA GLY A 481 -11.96 -6.81 10.89
C GLY A 481 -11.40 -5.71 9.96
N TYR A 482 -11.78 -5.65 8.68
CA TYR A 482 -11.54 -4.42 7.88
C TYR A 482 -12.27 -3.24 8.53
N SER A 483 -11.56 -2.12 8.73
CA SER A 483 -12.10 -0.91 9.37
C SER A 483 -12.15 0.26 8.37
N LEU A 484 -13.21 1.08 8.45
CA LEU A 484 -13.42 2.23 7.58
C LEU A 484 -13.75 3.45 8.43
N VAL A 485 -12.90 4.48 8.36
CA VAL A 485 -13.00 5.68 9.19
C VAL A 485 -13.04 6.92 8.29
N GLU A 486 -14.12 7.68 8.38
CA GLU A 486 -14.20 9.05 7.85
C GLU A 486 -13.67 10.03 8.90
N GLY A 487 -12.75 10.92 8.52
CA GLY A 487 -12.16 11.90 9.43
C GLY A 487 -11.21 12.85 8.73
N ASP A 488 -11.10 14.09 9.22
CA ASP A 488 -10.27 15.16 8.64
C ASP A 488 -10.45 15.33 7.13
N GLY A 489 -11.70 15.23 6.65
CA GLY A 489 -12.08 15.30 5.24
C GLY A 489 -11.54 14.16 4.37
N THR A 490 -11.01 13.08 4.97
CA THR A 490 -10.43 11.90 4.31
C THR A 490 -11.19 10.63 4.67
N LEU A 491 -11.08 9.61 3.81
CA LEU A 491 -11.51 8.25 4.12
C LEU A 491 -10.28 7.40 4.38
N ARG A 492 -10.30 6.59 5.44
CA ARG A 492 -9.20 5.71 5.83
C ARG A 492 -9.69 4.27 5.92
N LEU A 493 -9.07 3.39 5.15
CA LEU A 493 -9.28 1.95 5.21
C LEU A 493 -8.12 1.31 5.98
N GLY A 494 -8.45 0.53 7.00
CA GLY A 494 -7.52 -0.19 7.85
C GLY A 494 -7.93 -1.63 8.12
N TRP A 495 -7.25 -2.21 9.09
CA TRP A 495 -7.48 -3.55 9.62
C TRP A 495 -7.37 -3.50 11.15
N LYS A 496 -8.42 -3.95 11.84
CA LYS A 496 -8.65 -3.69 13.26
C LYS A 496 -8.47 -2.17 13.50
N ASP A 497 -7.70 -1.77 14.50
CA ASP A 497 -7.46 -0.34 14.82
C ASP A 497 -6.36 0.31 13.95
N THR A 498 -5.67 -0.46 13.09
CA THR A 498 -4.53 0.02 12.30
C THR A 498 -4.94 0.50 10.91
N SER A 499 -4.76 1.80 10.64
CA SER A 499 -4.98 2.42 9.32
C SER A 499 -3.93 1.94 8.31
N LEU A 500 -4.31 1.75 7.04
CA LEU A 500 -3.42 1.26 5.98
C LEU A 500 -3.47 2.09 4.69
N TYR A 501 -4.65 2.59 4.29
CA TYR A 501 -4.81 3.39 3.07
C TYR A 501 -5.66 4.64 3.34
N THR A 502 -5.07 5.83 3.20
CA THR A 502 -5.77 7.12 3.32
C THR A 502 -6.11 7.69 1.94
N ALA A 503 -7.39 7.80 1.61
CA ALA A 503 -7.90 8.45 0.39
C ALA A 503 -8.29 9.91 0.66
N SER A 504 -7.84 10.81 -0.22
CA SER A 504 -8.02 12.26 -0.11
C SER A 504 -8.28 12.93 -1.47
N ALA A 505 -9.01 14.05 -1.44
CA ALA A 505 -9.30 14.88 -2.60
C ALA A 505 -8.86 16.33 -2.34
N TRP A 506 -8.41 17.02 -3.39
CA TRP A 506 -7.78 18.33 -3.33
C TRP A 506 -8.16 19.18 -4.53
N THR A 507 -8.19 20.50 -4.37
CA THR A 507 -8.31 21.46 -5.49
C THR A 507 -7.23 22.55 -5.36
N PHE A 508 -6.72 23.05 -6.49
CA PHE A 508 -5.65 24.06 -6.47
C PHE A 508 -6.21 25.48 -6.40
N ASN A 509 -5.92 26.22 -5.32
CA ASN A 509 -6.37 27.60 -5.18
C ASN A 509 -5.27 28.58 -5.60
N ALA A 510 -5.30 29.03 -6.85
CA ALA A 510 -4.38 30.05 -7.37
C ALA A 510 -4.50 31.43 -6.68
N SER A 511 -5.57 31.67 -5.92
CA SER A 511 -5.91 32.98 -5.33
C SER A 511 -5.17 33.31 -4.03
N SER A 512 -4.26 32.44 -3.56
CA SER A 512 -3.54 32.59 -2.29
C SER A 512 -2.09 33.05 -2.48
N ARG A 513 -1.89 34.16 -3.20
CA ARG A 513 -0.60 34.85 -3.42
C ARG A 513 -0.77 36.35 -3.27
#